data_AF-A0A0F9DL75-F1
#
_entry.id   AF-A0A0F9DL75-F1
#
_cell.length_a   1.000
_cell.length_b   1.000
_cell.length_c   1.000
_cell.angle_alpha   90.00
_cell.angle_beta   90.00
_cell.angle_gamma   90.00
#
_symmetry.space_group_name_H-M   'P 1'
#
loop_
_entity.id
_entity.type
_entity.pdbx_description
1 polymer ?
#
loop_
_entity_poly.entity_id
_entity_poly.type
_entity_poly.pdbx_seq_one_letter_code
_entity_poly.pdbx_strand_id
1 'polypeptide(L)'
;MAVTVNLTYPTNGLAGFPVSANFSFNITSGSIQKVQLWLNGGLVEEKNVINWSGPKFFNPTDDLSVDTDYTWMLKVQDWSSPFAWFDSDETWSFDTNVLPEKPINPTPTDAAADVTLDQATITWEDGGRATSYDVYYGDTSGSLTLVSSGQAGLSFTVDGITLGSPFDYLITRYWRIDAVNASGTTTGDEWSFVSIAFDQIRVSYRLISGGNGQGPYDSPPGVQGTDWEYTGESNMITIKKLIAAANNTIWIEDI
;
A
#
# COMPACT_ATOMS: atom_id res chain seq x y z
N MET A 1 -39.29 -34.90 19.32
CA MET A 1 -37.91 -34.67 19.83
C MET A 1 -37.77 -33.17 19.94
N ALA A 2 -37.21 -32.64 21.03
CA ALA A 2 -36.98 -31.20 21.14
C ALA A 2 -36.03 -30.75 20.03
N VAL A 3 -36.33 -29.62 19.38
CA VAL A 3 -35.40 -29.03 18.42
C VAL A 3 -34.11 -28.67 19.13
N THR A 4 -32.97 -28.99 18.52
CA THR A 4 -31.66 -28.57 19.01
C THR A 4 -30.92 -27.85 17.90
N VAL A 5 -30.40 -26.67 18.22
CA VAL A 5 -29.67 -25.79 17.30
C VAL A 5 -28.27 -25.61 17.84
N ASN A 6 -27.27 -25.96 17.05
CA ASN A 6 -25.87 -25.79 17.42
C ASN A 6 -25.27 -24.72 16.52
N LEU A 7 -24.84 -23.61 17.10
CA LEU A 7 -24.07 -22.59 16.41
C LEU A 7 -22.72 -23.18 15.96
N THR A 8 -22.21 -22.78 14.80
CA THR A 8 -20.90 -23.27 14.33
C THR A 8 -19.94 -22.16 13.93
N TYR A 9 -20.39 -21.12 13.23
CA TYR A 9 -19.52 -20.01 12.84
C TYR A 9 -20.32 -18.70 12.69
N PRO A 10 -19.81 -17.54 13.13
CA PRO A 10 -18.55 -17.33 13.87
C PRO A 10 -18.56 -18.01 15.25
N THR A 11 -17.44 -18.57 15.68
CA THR A 11 -17.36 -19.20 17.02
C THR A 11 -17.43 -18.15 18.13
N ASN A 12 -17.85 -18.53 19.33
CA ASN A 12 -17.85 -17.61 20.48
C ASN A 12 -16.45 -17.03 20.74
N GLY A 13 -16.34 -15.70 20.78
CA GLY A 13 -15.08 -14.96 20.90
C GLY A 13 -14.21 -14.93 19.64
N LEU A 14 -14.77 -15.20 18.45
CA LEU A 14 -13.99 -15.11 17.20
C LEU A 14 -13.57 -13.65 16.94
N ALA A 15 -12.29 -13.45 16.69
CA ALA A 15 -11.75 -12.18 16.21
C ALA A 15 -11.62 -12.16 14.68
N GLY A 16 -11.88 -11.01 14.07
CA GLY A 16 -11.68 -10.81 12.64
C GLY A 16 -12.68 -11.57 11.77
N PHE A 17 -13.97 -11.58 12.16
CA PHE A 17 -15.00 -12.13 11.30
C PHE A 17 -15.13 -11.26 10.02
N PRO A 18 -15.04 -11.84 8.81
CA PRO A 18 -15.21 -11.06 7.59
C PRO A 18 -16.63 -10.49 7.51
N VAL A 19 -16.77 -9.19 7.20
CA VAL A 19 -18.07 -8.50 7.20
C VAL A 19 -19.09 -9.06 6.19
N SER A 20 -18.62 -9.81 5.20
CA SER A 20 -19.41 -10.49 4.16
C SER A 20 -19.51 -12.01 4.37
N ALA A 21 -18.98 -12.55 5.47
CA ALA A 21 -19.02 -13.98 5.74
C ALA A 21 -20.40 -14.45 6.19
N ASN A 22 -20.74 -15.68 5.81
CA ASN A 22 -21.98 -16.32 6.23
C ASN A 22 -21.88 -16.87 7.65
N PHE A 23 -22.95 -16.70 8.42
CA PHE A 23 -23.18 -17.43 9.66
C PHE A 23 -23.52 -18.87 9.34
N SER A 24 -23.01 -19.82 10.11
CA SER A 24 -23.34 -21.24 9.96
C SER A 24 -23.80 -21.86 11.27
N PHE A 25 -24.67 -22.85 11.14
CA PHE A 25 -25.23 -23.61 12.26
C PHE A 25 -25.76 -24.97 11.78
N ASN A 26 -25.99 -25.86 12.75
CA ASN A 26 -26.59 -27.17 12.53
C ASN A 26 -27.92 -27.29 13.28
N ILE A 27 -28.94 -27.79 12.58
CA ILE A 27 -30.18 -28.26 13.19
C ILE A 27 -30.16 -29.78 13.13
N THR A 28 -30.15 -30.41 14.31
CA THR A 28 -29.91 -31.86 14.44
C THR A 28 -31.19 -32.68 14.55
N SER A 29 -32.33 -32.08 14.93
CA SER A 29 -33.63 -32.75 14.91
C SER A 29 -34.82 -31.77 14.92
N GLY A 30 -35.99 -32.22 14.42
CA GLY A 30 -37.28 -31.52 14.52
C GLY A 30 -37.87 -31.02 13.20
N SER A 31 -39.19 -30.77 13.21
CA SER A 31 -39.93 -30.19 12.07
C SER A 31 -39.98 -28.68 12.21
N ILE A 32 -39.01 -27.98 11.60
CA ILE A 32 -38.87 -26.53 11.74
C ILE A 32 -39.90 -25.79 10.88
N GLN A 33 -40.44 -24.70 11.40
CA GLN A 33 -41.32 -23.76 10.71
C GLN A 33 -40.57 -22.48 10.32
N LYS A 34 -39.79 -21.93 11.25
CA LYS A 34 -39.03 -20.68 11.04
C LYS A 34 -37.69 -20.71 11.75
N VAL A 35 -36.73 -19.99 11.18
CA VAL A 35 -35.45 -19.68 11.82
C VAL A 35 -35.18 -18.20 11.67
N GLN A 36 -34.77 -17.56 12.76
CA GLN A 36 -34.40 -16.16 12.83
C GLN A 36 -32.94 -16.00 13.27
N LEU A 37 -32.21 -15.12 12.61
CA LEU A 37 -30.90 -14.63 13.06
C LEU A 37 -31.06 -13.32 13.81
N TRP A 38 -30.49 -13.26 15.00
CA TRP A 38 -30.49 -12.06 15.83
C TRP A 38 -29.05 -11.59 16.04
N LEU A 39 -28.81 -10.28 15.82
CA LEU A 39 -27.55 -9.61 16.10
C LEU A 39 -27.78 -8.48 17.10
N ASN A 40 -26.97 -8.40 18.16
CA ASN A 40 -27.06 -7.36 19.20
C ASN A 40 -28.49 -7.19 19.78
N GLY A 41 -29.24 -8.29 19.85
CA GLY A 41 -30.62 -8.30 20.32
C GLY A 41 -31.67 -7.79 19.31
N GLY A 42 -31.28 -7.45 18.08
CA GLY A 42 -32.16 -7.12 16.97
C GLY A 42 -32.30 -8.26 15.95
N LEU A 43 -33.50 -8.45 15.40
CA LEU A 43 -33.75 -9.41 14.32
C LEU A 43 -33.16 -8.87 13.01
N VAL A 44 -32.31 -9.66 12.35
CA VAL A 44 -31.66 -9.26 11.08
C VAL A 44 -32.05 -10.12 9.88
N GLU A 45 -32.49 -11.37 10.09
CA GLU A 45 -32.92 -12.25 9.00
C GLU A 45 -33.94 -13.26 9.52
N GLU A 46 -34.99 -13.55 8.74
CA GLU A 46 -35.97 -14.62 9.01
C GLU A 46 -36.18 -15.47 7.76
N LYS A 47 -36.18 -16.80 7.92
CA LYS A 47 -36.58 -17.73 6.85
C LYS A 47 -37.66 -18.68 7.32
N ASN A 48 -38.68 -18.83 6.47
CA ASN A 48 -39.66 -19.91 6.59
C ASN A 48 -39.05 -21.21 6.06
N VAL A 49 -39.20 -22.29 6.80
CA VAL A 49 -38.57 -23.59 6.53
C VAL A 49 -39.62 -24.68 6.68
N ILE A 50 -39.56 -25.70 5.84
CA ILE A 50 -40.49 -26.85 5.90
C ILE A 50 -39.75 -28.15 6.27
N ASN A 51 -38.46 -28.29 5.92
CA ASN A 51 -37.56 -29.37 6.37
C ASN A 51 -36.08 -28.97 6.18
N TRP A 52 -35.33 -28.81 7.28
CA TRP A 52 -33.88 -28.55 7.26
C TRP A 52 -33.14 -29.64 8.05
N SER A 53 -32.17 -30.29 7.42
CA SER A 53 -31.20 -31.16 8.07
C SER A 53 -29.78 -30.87 7.58
N GLY A 54 -28.78 -31.03 8.44
CA GLY A 54 -27.37 -30.74 8.12
C GLY A 54 -27.02 -29.24 8.15
N PRO A 55 -25.83 -28.85 7.67
CA PRO A 55 -25.31 -27.48 7.80
C PRO A 55 -26.20 -26.47 7.09
N LYS A 56 -26.43 -25.33 7.75
CA LYS A 56 -27.22 -24.21 7.24
C LYS A 56 -26.43 -22.92 7.35
N PHE A 57 -26.79 -21.97 6.49
CA PHE A 57 -26.13 -20.69 6.38
C PHE A 57 -27.15 -19.55 6.39
N PHE A 58 -26.85 -18.51 7.15
CA PHE A 58 -27.48 -17.22 6.99
C PHE A 58 -26.47 -16.21 6.48
N ASN A 59 -26.88 -15.50 5.43
CA ASN A 59 -26.23 -14.27 5.01
C ASN A 59 -27.06 -13.12 5.57
N PRO A 60 -26.51 -12.24 6.42
CA PRO A 60 -27.17 -10.99 6.77
C PRO A 60 -27.59 -10.23 5.51
N THR A 61 -28.73 -9.56 5.54
CA THR A 61 -29.24 -8.84 4.38
C THR A 61 -28.37 -7.61 4.03
N ASP A 62 -27.73 -7.04 5.04
CA ASP A 62 -26.74 -5.96 4.94
C ASP A 62 -25.39 -6.44 5.48
N ASP A 63 -24.29 -5.96 4.89
CA ASP A 63 -22.94 -6.24 5.38
C ASP A 63 -22.76 -5.70 6.82
N LEU A 64 -21.97 -6.42 7.61
CA LEU A 64 -21.63 -5.98 8.96
C LEU A 64 -20.73 -4.73 8.93
N SER A 65 -20.79 -3.91 9.98
CA SER A 65 -19.83 -2.82 10.16
C SER A 65 -18.46 -3.39 10.52
N VAL A 66 -17.39 -2.82 9.97
CA VAL A 66 -15.99 -3.14 10.31
C VAL A 66 -15.64 -2.65 11.72
N ASP A 67 -14.64 -3.25 12.36
CA ASP A 67 -14.16 -2.89 13.72
C ASP A 67 -15.30 -2.75 14.73
N THR A 68 -16.19 -3.74 14.72
CA THR A 68 -17.41 -3.71 15.55
C THR A 68 -17.58 -5.05 16.26
N ASP A 69 -17.84 -4.96 17.56
CA ASP A 69 -18.25 -6.10 18.36
C ASP A 69 -19.73 -6.45 18.11
N TYR A 70 -19.99 -7.73 17.88
CA TYR A 70 -21.32 -8.28 17.72
C TYR A 70 -21.57 -9.42 18.69
N THR A 71 -22.82 -9.54 19.09
CA THR A 71 -23.40 -10.72 19.70
C THR A 71 -24.41 -11.33 18.75
N TRP A 72 -24.48 -12.65 18.69
CA TRP A 72 -25.40 -13.34 17.79
C TRP A 72 -26.02 -14.57 18.44
N MET A 73 -27.25 -14.86 18.02
CA MET A 73 -27.97 -16.06 18.40
C MET A 73 -28.99 -16.45 17.33
N LEU A 74 -29.52 -17.66 17.44
CA LEU A 74 -30.62 -18.12 16.60
C LEU A 74 -31.88 -18.30 17.42
N LYS A 75 -33.02 -18.01 16.81
CA LYS A 75 -34.34 -18.39 17.35
C LYS A 75 -35.07 -19.27 16.36
N VAL A 76 -35.67 -20.34 16.84
CA VAL A 76 -36.30 -21.35 15.99
C VAL A 76 -37.71 -21.64 16.47
N GLN A 77 -38.63 -21.75 15.52
CA GLN A 77 -40.01 -22.17 15.72
C GLN A 77 -40.23 -23.50 15.02
N ASP A 78 -40.95 -24.43 15.65
CA ASP A 78 -41.20 -25.77 15.13
C ASP A 78 -42.70 -26.08 15.01
N TRP A 79 -43.06 -27.08 14.21
CA TRP A 79 -44.45 -27.49 13.99
C TRP A 79 -45.04 -28.29 15.15
N SER A 80 -44.20 -28.80 16.07
CA SER A 80 -44.68 -29.53 17.25
C SER A 80 -45.19 -28.58 18.34
N SER A 81 -44.70 -27.35 18.35
CA SER A 81 -45.14 -26.23 19.17
C SER A 81 -45.17 -24.94 18.32
N PRO A 82 -46.15 -24.79 17.41
CA PRO A 82 -46.16 -23.76 16.36
C PRO A 82 -46.34 -22.32 16.88
N PHE A 83 -46.42 -22.12 18.19
CA PHE A 83 -46.53 -20.81 18.82
C PHE A 83 -45.37 -20.51 19.79
N ALA A 84 -44.43 -21.44 19.98
CA ALA A 84 -43.27 -21.26 20.85
C ALA A 84 -41.99 -21.02 20.05
N TRP A 85 -41.17 -20.08 20.53
CA TRP A 85 -39.81 -19.88 20.05
C TRP A 85 -38.83 -20.56 21.00
N PHE A 86 -37.84 -21.23 20.42
CA PHE A 86 -36.70 -21.81 21.12
C PHE A 86 -35.46 -21.02 20.74
N ASP A 87 -34.76 -20.50 21.74
CA ASP A 87 -33.48 -19.84 21.55
C ASP A 87 -32.37 -20.89 21.34
N SER A 88 -31.28 -20.52 20.68
CA SER A 88 -30.03 -21.27 20.80
C SER A 88 -29.58 -21.27 22.26
N ASP A 89 -28.91 -22.35 22.69
CA ASP A 89 -28.55 -22.55 24.10
C ASP A 89 -27.67 -21.40 24.67
N GLU A 90 -26.95 -20.68 23.80
CA GLU A 90 -26.10 -19.55 24.17
C GLU A 90 -26.20 -18.40 23.14
N THR A 91 -25.91 -17.18 23.62
CA THR A 91 -25.55 -16.03 22.78
C THR A 91 -24.04 -15.98 22.64
N TRP A 92 -23.53 -16.02 21.41
CA TRP A 92 -22.09 -15.98 21.14
C TRP A 92 -21.67 -14.58 20.73
N SER A 93 -20.41 -14.20 21.01
CA SER A 93 -19.84 -12.93 20.56
C SER A 93 -18.77 -13.12 19.49
N PHE A 94 -18.53 -12.11 18.69
CA PHE A 94 -17.40 -12.01 17.75
C PHE A 94 -17.11 -10.53 17.43
N ASP A 95 -15.93 -10.23 16.93
CA ASP A 95 -15.61 -8.93 16.34
C ASP A 95 -15.39 -9.03 14.83
N THR A 96 -15.65 -7.95 14.10
CA THR A 96 -15.43 -7.91 12.65
C THR A 96 -14.02 -7.47 12.29
N ASN A 97 -13.56 -7.98 11.15
CA ASN A 97 -12.28 -7.65 10.55
C ASN A 97 -12.05 -6.13 10.45
N VAL A 98 -10.87 -5.69 10.88
CA VAL A 98 -10.45 -4.30 10.73
C VAL A 98 -9.43 -4.16 9.62
N LEU A 99 -9.62 -3.16 8.76
CA LEU A 99 -8.64 -2.75 7.78
C LEU A 99 -7.33 -2.30 8.46
N PRO A 100 -6.19 -2.43 7.79
CA PRO A 100 -4.94 -1.92 8.33
C PRO A 100 -4.97 -0.39 8.38
N GLU A 101 -4.17 0.21 9.25
CA GLU A 101 -4.01 1.66 9.27
C GLU A 101 -3.05 2.10 8.15
N LYS A 102 -3.17 3.36 7.74
CA LYS A 102 -2.28 3.93 6.72
C LYS A 102 -0.83 3.89 7.23
N PRO A 103 0.16 3.61 6.36
CA PRO A 103 1.57 3.81 6.68
C PRO A 103 1.85 5.25 7.13
N ILE A 104 2.79 5.41 8.07
CA ILE A 104 3.13 6.70 8.68
C ILE A 104 4.65 6.94 8.63
N ASN A 105 5.07 8.15 9.04
CA ASN A 105 6.49 8.52 9.21
C ASN A 105 7.39 8.16 8.01
N PRO A 106 7.06 8.69 6.80
CA PRO A 106 7.85 8.43 5.61
C PRO A 106 9.28 8.95 5.74
N THR A 107 10.24 8.23 5.15
CA THR A 107 11.60 8.70 4.90
C THR A 107 11.95 8.42 3.44
N PRO A 108 12.35 9.42 2.63
CA PRO A 108 12.38 10.85 2.96
C PRO A 108 11.03 11.37 3.47
N THR A 109 11.05 12.35 4.37
CA THR A 109 9.81 12.97 4.85
C THR A 109 9.06 13.60 3.70
N ASP A 110 7.74 13.74 3.83
CA ASP A 110 6.95 14.38 2.78
C ASP A 110 7.47 15.78 2.44
N ALA A 111 7.52 16.06 1.13
CA ALA A 111 8.10 17.25 0.52
C ALA A 111 9.57 17.53 0.88
N ALA A 112 10.35 16.50 1.26
CA ALA A 112 11.78 16.64 1.49
C ALA A 112 12.49 17.17 0.22
N ALA A 113 13.50 18.01 0.41
CA ALA A 113 14.36 18.51 -0.65
C ALA A 113 15.77 17.93 -0.53
N ASP A 114 16.55 18.08 -1.60
CA ASP A 114 17.97 17.71 -1.64
C ASP A 114 18.25 16.25 -1.24
N VAL A 115 17.35 15.34 -1.63
CA VAL A 115 17.52 13.90 -1.37
C VAL A 115 18.56 13.32 -2.35
N THR A 116 19.59 12.67 -1.81
CA THR A 116 20.65 12.07 -2.64
C THR A 116 20.17 10.77 -3.31
N LEU A 117 20.59 10.57 -4.56
CA LEU A 117 20.10 9.50 -5.44
C LEU A 117 20.97 8.23 -5.41
N ASP A 118 22.05 8.22 -4.64
CA ASP A 118 23.10 7.19 -4.64
C ASP A 118 22.63 5.80 -4.18
N GLN A 119 21.43 5.68 -3.61
CA GLN A 119 20.67 4.44 -3.36
C GLN A 119 19.31 4.82 -2.74
N ALA A 120 18.44 5.54 -3.48
CA ALA A 120 17.20 6.10 -2.95
C ALA A 120 16.29 5.01 -2.36
N THR A 121 16.41 4.79 -1.04
CA THR A 121 15.59 3.86 -0.29
C THR A 121 14.53 4.68 0.40
N ILE A 122 13.27 4.39 0.06
CA ILE A 122 12.12 4.92 0.78
C ILE A 122 11.77 3.97 1.92
N THR A 123 11.45 4.52 3.09
CA THR A 123 11.01 3.74 4.26
C THR A 123 9.77 4.38 4.86
N TRP A 124 9.00 3.60 5.59
CA TRP A 124 7.80 4.03 6.31
C TRP A 124 7.70 3.23 7.60
N GLU A 125 6.79 3.64 8.48
CA GLU A 125 6.39 2.86 9.65
C GLU A 125 5.00 2.25 9.43
N ASP A 126 4.78 1.08 10.02
CA ASP A 126 3.45 0.46 10.06
C ASP A 126 2.52 1.34 10.91
N GLY A 127 1.41 1.81 10.33
CA GLY A 127 0.37 2.49 11.09
C GLY A 127 -0.34 1.54 12.05
N GLY A 128 -0.36 0.24 11.72
CA GLY A 128 -0.95 -0.82 12.52
C GLY A 128 -1.74 -1.81 11.69
N ARG A 129 -1.75 -3.07 12.17
CA ARG A 129 -2.60 -4.16 11.65
C ARG A 129 -2.30 -4.57 10.20
N ALA A 130 -1.23 -4.07 9.58
CA ALA A 130 -0.78 -4.49 8.25
C ALA A 130 0.01 -5.81 8.30
N THR A 131 -0.17 -6.65 7.29
CA THR A 131 0.65 -7.86 7.08
C THR A 131 1.60 -7.73 5.90
N SER A 132 1.32 -6.82 4.97
CA SER A 132 2.14 -6.53 3.80
C SER A 132 1.79 -5.15 3.23
N TYR A 133 2.59 -4.69 2.27
CA TYR A 133 2.44 -3.39 1.63
C TYR A 133 2.55 -3.47 0.11
N ASP A 134 1.70 -2.72 -0.59
CA ASP A 134 1.87 -2.46 -2.01
C ASP A 134 2.53 -1.08 -2.19
N VAL A 135 3.66 -1.05 -2.90
CA VAL A 135 4.50 0.14 -3.06
C VAL A 135 4.26 0.74 -4.43
N TYR A 136 3.89 2.01 -4.45
CA TYR A 136 3.66 2.78 -5.66
C TYR A 136 4.68 3.91 -5.78
N TYR A 137 5.20 4.14 -6.98
CA TYR A 137 6.23 5.14 -7.26
C TYR A 137 6.05 5.77 -8.64
N GLY A 138 6.43 7.04 -8.80
CA GLY A 138 6.36 7.77 -10.07
C GLY A 138 6.94 9.18 -10.01
N ASP A 139 6.84 9.91 -11.13
CA ASP A 139 7.19 11.34 -11.25
C ASP A 139 5.98 12.27 -11.39
N THR A 140 4.78 11.71 -11.44
CA THR A 140 3.53 12.43 -11.64
C THR A 140 2.55 12.10 -10.53
N SER A 141 2.19 13.12 -9.73
CA SER A 141 1.20 13.02 -8.66
C SER A 141 -0.12 12.42 -9.16
N GLY A 142 -0.70 11.50 -8.40
CA GLY A 142 -1.95 10.81 -8.73
C GLY A 142 -1.86 9.75 -9.83
N SER A 143 -0.69 9.57 -10.46
CA SER A 143 -0.46 8.59 -11.53
C SER A 143 0.78 7.74 -11.24
N LEU A 144 0.75 7.06 -10.09
CA LEU A 144 1.85 6.21 -9.65
C LEU A 144 1.77 4.79 -10.23
N THR A 145 2.92 4.16 -10.44
CA THR A 145 3.03 2.77 -10.88
C THR A 145 3.28 1.86 -9.69
N LEU A 146 2.61 0.71 -9.64
CA LEU A 146 2.91 -0.35 -8.66
C LEU A 146 4.30 -0.92 -8.97
N VAL A 147 5.25 -0.73 -8.06
CA VAL A 147 6.65 -1.17 -8.22
C VAL A 147 7.02 -2.37 -7.34
N SER A 148 6.26 -2.63 -6.28
CA SER A 148 6.40 -3.82 -5.43
C SER A 148 5.03 -4.19 -4.86
N SER A 149 4.67 -5.47 -4.87
CA SER A 149 3.42 -5.96 -4.31
C SER A 149 3.64 -6.96 -3.19
N GLY A 150 2.77 -6.94 -2.17
CA GLY A 150 2.85 -7.85 -1.04
C GLY A 150 4.17 -7.75 -0.25
N GLN A 151 4.78 -6.56 -0.21
CA GLN A 151 6.05 -6.35 0.44
C GLN A 151 5.94 -6.51 1.95
N ALA A 152 6.76 -7.38 2.55
CA ALA A 152 6.77 -7.59 3.99
C ALA A 152 7.63 -6.56 4.75
N GLY A 153 8.67 -6.03 4.10
CA GLY A 153 9.58 -5.05 4.70
C GLY A 153 9.04 -3.62 4.65
N LEU A 154 9.48 -2.79 5.58
CA LEU A 154 9.12 -1.38 5.72
C LEU A 154 10.03 -0.43 4.90
N SER A 155 10.71 -0.95 3.89
CA SER A 155 11.68 -0.22 3.07
C SER A 155 11.67 -0.74 1.64
N PHE A 156 11.73 0.15 0.66
CA PHE A 156 11.86 -0.19 -0.75
C PHE A 156 13.01 0.60 -1.37
N THR A 157 13.93 -0.09 -2.04
CA THR A 157 15.00 0.55 -2.80
C THR A 157 14.46 0.88 -4.18
N VAL A 158 14.47 2.16 -4.54
CA VAL A 158 14.03 2.62 -5.85
C VAL A 158 15.13 2.34 -6.87
N ASP A 159 14.87 1.40 -7.76
CA ASP A 159 15.73 1.08 -8.90
C ASP A 159 15.23 1.75 -10.18
N GLY A 160 16.13 2.01 -11.14
CA GLY A 160 15.75 2.46 -12.47
C GLY A 160 15.33 3.93 -12.58
N ILE A 161 15.79 4.80 -11.68
CA ILE A 161 15.69 6.26 -11.86
C ILE A 161 16.52 6.64 -13.09
N THR A 162 15.86 6.75 -14.23
CA THR A 162 16.48 7.16 -15.48
C THR A 162 16.76 8.66 -15.47
N LEU A 163 18.02 9.02 -15.74
CA LEU A 163 18.42 10.38 -16.02
C LEU A 163 17.81 10.80 -17.37
N GLY A 164 16.87 11.74 -17.36
CA GLY A 164 16.39 12.45 -18.54
C GLY A 164 17.21 13.71 -18.84
N SER A 165 16.92 14.32 -19.99
CA SER A 165 17.90 15.12 -20.73
C SER A 165 17.83 16.63 -20.41
N PRO A 166 18.97 17.33 -20.21
CA PRO A 166 20.34 16.79 -20.22
C PRO A 166 20.90 16.44 -18.83
N PHE A 167 20.17 16.72 -17.73
CA PHE A 167 20.72 16.72 -16.36
C PHE A 167 19.67 16.45 -15.27
N ASP A 168 18.78 15.48 -15.46
CA ASP A 168 17.62 15.30 -14.57
C ASP A 168 17.95 14.98 -13.10
N TYR A 169 18.00 16.07 -12.35
CA TYR A 169 18.26 16.29 -10.93
C TYR A 169 17.41 17.52 -10.56
N LEU A 170 16.95 17.67 -9.31
CA LEU A 170 15.76 18.48 -8.94
C LEU A 170 14.43 17.94 -9.51
N ILE A 171 14.30 16.63 -9.62
CA ILE A 171 13.01 16.02 -9.98
C ILE A 171 12.22 15.75 -8.71
N THR A 172 10.96 16.19 -8.70
CA THR A 172 9.97 15.73 -7.71
C THR A 172 9.56 14.31 -8.04
N ARG A 173 9.77 13.41 -7.08
CA ARG A 173 9.31 12.02 -7.13
C ARG A 173 8.17 11.85 -6.14
N TYR A 174 7.20 11.05 -6.53
CA TYR A 174 6.00 10.76 -5.74
C TYR A 174 5.95 9.27 -5.44
N TRP A 175 5.47 8.94 -4.25
CA TRP A 175 5.36 7.57 -3.81
C TRP A 175 4.21 7.42 -2.82
N ARG A 176 3.66 6.21 -2.75
CA ARG A 176 2.55 5.87 -1.86
C ARG A 176 2.70 4.43 -1.44
N ILE A 177 2.34 4.15 -0.20
CA ILE A 177 2.35 2.80 0.35
C ILE A 177 0.92 2.44 0.76
N ASP A 178 0.38 1.38 0.18
CA ASP A 178 -0.93 0.85 0.57
C ASP A 178 -0.73 -0.31 1.53
N ALA A 179 -1.33 -0.24 2.71
CA ALA A 179 -1.25 -1.28 3.73
C ALA A 179 -2.28 -2.37 3.47
N VAL A 180 -1.89 -3.64 3.62
CA VAL A 180 -2.73 -4.80 3.29
C VAL A 180 -2.77 -5.77 4.46
N ASN A 181 -3.96 -6.26 4.79
CA ASN A 181 -4.17 -7.41 5.67
C ASN A 181 -5.31 -8.31 5.16
N ALA A 182 -5.67 -9.35 5.92
CA ALA A 182 -6.74 -10.28 5.54
C ALA A 182 -8.13 -9.61 5.41
N SER A 183 -8.33 -8.46 6.05
CA SER A 183 -9.56 -7.66 5.96
C SER A 183 -9.64 -6.83 4.69
N GLY A 184 -8.49 -6.53 4.06
CA GLY A 184 -8.41 -5.76 2.82
C GLY A 184 -7.23 -4.80 2.78
N THR A 185 -7.37 -3.76 1.96
CA THR A 185 -6.31 -2.77 1.68
C THR A 185 -6.75 -1.38 2.11
N THR A 186 -5.86 -0.66 2.78
CA THR A 186 -6.00 0.76 3.08
C THR A 186 -4.99 1.55 2.26
N THR A 187 -5.50 2.42 1.38
CA THR A 187 -4.66 3.31 0.57
C THR A 187 -3.95 4.34 1.45
N GLY A 188 -2.63 4.43 1.31
CA GLY A 188 -1.82 5.41 2.04
C GLY A 188 -1.92 6.82 1.48
N ASP A 189 -1.25 7.76 2.14
CA ASP A 189 -1.08 9.11 1.62
C ASP A 189 0.03 9.15 0.55
N GLU A 190 -0.13 10.02 -0.45
CA GLU A 190 0.91 10.24 -1.44
C GLU A 190 1.95 11.21 -0.86
N TRP A 191 3.20 10.76 -0.80
CA TRP A 191 4.34 11.53 -0.34
C TRP A 191 5.25 11.90 -1.50
N SER A 192 6.02 12.97 -1.31
CA SER A 192 6.95 13.45 -2.32
C SER A 192 8.33 13.76 -1.76
N PHE A 193 9.34 13.73 -2.62
CA PHE A 193 10.63 14.34 -2.35
C PHE A 193 11.23 14.90 -3.63
N VAL A 194 12.14 15.87 -3.49
CA VAL A 194 12.92 16.44 -4.58
C VAL A 194 14.36 15.95 -4.45
N SER A 195 14.88 15.36 -5.53
CA SER A 195 16.28 14.95 -5.57
C SER A 195 17.22 16.17 -5.57
N ILE A 196 18.46 15.98 -5.11
CA ILE A 196 19.52 17.00 -5.21
C ILE A 196 19.63 17.56 -6.63
N ALA A 197 20.06 18.81 -6.75
CA ALA A 197 20.54 19.38 -8.00
C ALA A 197 21.90 18.77 -8.37
N PHE A 198 22.08 18.40 -9.64
CA PHE A 198 23.39 18.06 -10.15
C PHE A 198 24.08 19.33 -10.59
N ASP A 199 25.03 19.77 -9.77
CA ASP A 199 25.99 20.77 -10.19
C ASP A 199 27.10 20.05 -10.96
N GLN A 200 27.02 20.10 -12.30
CA GLN A 200 28.07 19.55 -13.13
C GLN A 200 29.40 20.26 -12.85
N ILE A 201 30.49 19.52 -12.88
CA ILE A 201 31.81 20.15 -12.88
C ILE A 201 31.97 20.92 -14.20
N ARG A 202 31.94 22.25 -14.14
CA ARG A 202 32.16 23.13 -15.30
C ARG A 202 33.66 23.29 -15.54
N VAL A 203 34.11 22.96 -16.74
CA VAL A 203 35.46 23.29 -17.19
C VAL A 203 35.50 24.80 -17.42
N SER A 204 36.51 25.48 -16.86
CA SER A 204 36.67 26.92 -17.11
C SER A 204 36.87 27.19 -18.59
N TYR A 205 36.24 28.26 -19.07
CA TYR A 205 36.35 28.74 -20.45
C TYR A 205 36.54 30.25 -20.45
N ARG A 206 37.01 30.77 -21.57
CA ARG A 206 37.00 32.20 -21.88
C ARG A 206 36.29 32.45 -23.19
N LEU A 207 35.68 33.63 -23.32
CA LEU A 207 35.08 34.08 -24.57
C LEU A 207 36.17 34.59 -25.53
N ILE A 208 36.02 34.25 -26.81
CA ILE A 208 36.91 34.70 -27.87
C ILE A 208 36.45 36.08 -28.36
N SER A 209 37.39 37.02 -28.46
CA SER A 209 37.08 38.36 -28.98
C SER A 209 36.55 38.29 -30.40
N GLY A 210 35.37 38.86 -30.64
CA GLY A 210 34.69 38.84 -31.94
C GLY A 210 33.69 37.70 -32.12
N GLY A 211 33.56 36.79 -31.15
CA GLY A 211 32.48 35.80 -31.10
C GLY A 211 31.11 36.41 -30.71
N ASN A 212 30.08 35.58 -30.69
CA ASN A 212 28.70 35.96 -30.32
C ASN A 212 28.49 36.17 -28.81
N GLY A 213 29.53 35.97 -27.99
CA GLY A 213 29.49 36.13 -26.54
C GLY A 213 28.91 34.93 -25.78
N GLN A 214 28.61 33.82 -26.45
CA GLN A 214 28.08 32.60 -25.83
C GLN A 214 29.19 31.61 -25.48
N GLY A 215 29.11 31.04 -24.29
CA GLY A 215 29.97 29.98 -23.80
C GLY A 215 29.46 28.56 -24.09
N PRO A 216 30.19 27.53 -23.63
CA PRO A 216 29.83 26.12 -23.81
C PRO A 216 28.56 25.71 -23.03
N TYR A 217 28.19 26.47 -22.00
CA TYR A 217 27.10 26.13 -21.08
C TYR A 217 25.86 27.03 -21.24
N ASP A 218 25.85 27.92 -22.25
CA ASP A 218 24.70 28.78 -22.55
C ASP A 218 23.66 28.02 -23.41
N SER A 219 22.45 28.58 -23.50
CA SER A 219 21.36 28.03 -24.34
C SER A 219 20.84 29.10 -25.32
N PRO A 220 21.09 28.96 -26.64
CA PRO A 220 21.90 27.91 -27.28
C PRO A 220 23.40 28.06 -26.94
N PRO A 221 24.19 26.98 -27.01
CA PRO A 221 25.63 27.06 -26.73
C PRO A 221 26.38 27.72 -27.88
N GLY A 222 27.46 28.45 -27.56
CA GLY A 222 28.38 29.02 -28.54
C GLY A 222 29.23 27.94 -29.23
N VAL A 223 29.86 28.28 -30.35
CA VAL A 223 30.74 27.38 -31.11
C VAL A 223 32.16 27.44 -30.56
N GLN A 224 32.72 26.28 -30.18
CA GLN A 224 34.11 26.20 -29.71
C GLN A 224 35.09 26.70 -30.78
N GLY A 225 36.06 27.52 -30.38
CA GLY A 225 37.07 28.11 -31.26
C GLY A 225 36.60 29.34 -32.04
N THR A 226 35.29 29.64 -32.03
CA THR A 226 34.72 30.86 -32.61
C THR A 226 34.23 31.81 -31.53
N ASP A 227 33.46 31.27 -30.57
CA ASP A 227 32.81 32.05 -29.52
C ASP A 227 33.50 31.89 -28.16
N TRP A 228 34.08 30.71 -27.91
CA TRP A 228 34.73 30.39 -26.64
C TRP A 228 35.84 29.34 -26.80
N GLU A 229 36.74 29.24 -25.82
CA GLU A 229 37.73 28.18 -25.68
C GLU A 229 37.92 27.77 -24.21
N TYR A 230 38.19 26.48 -23.95
CA TYR A 230 38.47 25.99 -22.59
C TYR A 230 39.83 26.53 -22.11
N THR A 231 39.90 26.98 -20.85
CA THR A 231 41.13 27.48 -20.24
C THR A 231 41.81 26.48 -19.33
N GLY A 232 41.07 25.50 -18.78
CA GLY A 232 41.63 24.50 -17.85
C GLY A 232 42.14 25.09 -16.52
N GLU A 233 41.85 26.37 -16.25
CA GLU A 233 42.32 27.16 -15.10
C GLU A 233 41.72 26.72 -13.74
N SER A 234 40.69 25.87 -13.72
CA SER A 234 40.09 25.35 -12.48
C SER A 234 40.84 24.16 -11.85
N ASN A 235 42.16 24.04 -12.05
CA ASN A 235 42.99 22.87 -11.67
C ASN A 235 42.52 21.52 -12.27
N MET A 236 41.56 21.51 -13.19
CA MET A 236 41.22 20.36 -14.01
C MET A 236 42.01 20.43 -15.32
N ILE A 237 43.19 19.81 -15.31
CA ILE A 237 44.12 19.83 -16.44
C ILE A 237 43.86 18.66 -17.40
N THR A 238 43.01 17.69 -17.03
CA THR A 238 42.71 16.52 -17.87
C THR A 238 41.34 15.93 -17.54
N ILE A 239 40.47 15.80 -18.53
CA ILE A 239 39.31 14.92 -18.46
C ILE A 239 39.80 13.54 -18.87
N LYS A 240 39.66 12.55 -17.98
CA LYS A 240 39.99 11.16 -18.29
C LYS A 240 38.73 10.31 -18.14
N LYS A 241 38.50 9.40 -19.09
CA LYS A 241 37.38 8.47 -19.03
C LYS A 241 37.70 7.37 -18.02
N LEU A 242 36.81 7.16 -17.04
CA LEU A 242 36.90 6.02 -16.12
C LEU A 242 36.69 4.72 -16.90
N ILE A 243 37.72 3.88 -16.91
CA ILE A 243 37.70 2.58 -17.60
C ILE A 243 37.28 1.47 -16.65
N ALA A 244 37.79 1.49 -15.41
CA ALA A 244 37.50 0.50 -14.38
C ALA A 244 37.86 1.02 -12.98
N ALA A 245 37.27 0.41 -11.95
CA ALA A 245 37.69 0.57 -10.55
C ALA A 245 37.61 -0.78 -9.82
N ALA A 246 38.70 -1.20 -9.19
CA ALA A 246 38.80 -2.45 -8.44
C ALA A 246 40.04 -2.44 -7.54
N ASN A 247 40.02 -3.17 -6.42
CA ASN A 247 41.17 -3.32 -5.51
C ASN A 247 41.86 -1.99 -5.17
N ASN A 248 41.07 -1.00 -4.75
CA ASN A 248 41.56 0.35 -4.39
C ASN A 248 42.32 1.08 -5.52
N THR A 249 42.10 0.69 -6.78
CA THR A 249 42.74 1.24 -7.97
C THR A 249 41.70 1.73 -8.95
N ILE A 250 41.98 2.85 -9.60
CA ILE A 250 41.13 3.46 -10.64
C ILE A 250 41.94 3.54 -11.93
N TRP A 251 41.40 3.02 -13.03
CA TRP A 251 41.99 3.12 -14.36
C TRP A 251 41.26 4.16 -15.18
N ILE A 252 42.02 5.08 -15.76
CA ILE A 252 41.51 6.23 -16.49
C ILE A 252 42.29 6.38 -17.80
N GLU A 253 41.62 6.59 -18.93
CA GLU A 253 42.26 6.89 -20.22
C GLU A 253 42.08 8.36 -20.60
N ASP A 254 43.04 8.91 -21.34
CA ASP A 254 42.85 10.22 -21.98
C ASP A 254 41.70 10.12 -23.00
N ILE A 255 40.87 11.16 -23.04
CA ILE A 255 39.80 11.31 -24.04
C ILE A 255 40.37 12.05 -25.26
#